data_AF-A0A4Y8C9A2-F1
#
_entry.id   AF-A0A4Y8C9A2-F1
#
_cell.length_a   1.000
_cell.length_b   1.000
_cell.length_c   1.000
_cell.angle_alpha   90.00
_cell.angle_beta   90.00
_cell.angle_gamma   90.00
#
_symmetry.space_group_name_H-M   'P 1'
#
loop_
_entity.id
_entity.type
_entity.pdbx_description
1 polymer ?
#
loop_
_entity_poly.entity_id
_entity_poly.type
_entity_poly.pdbx_seq_one_letter_code
_entity_poly.pdbx_strand_id
1 'polypeptide(L)'
;SHTFSYFFHIGLVALIAVIVAMMATRSMQLVPRGMQNLGEAFLEGVLSMGRDTMGSEKGARKYLPLVATLGIIVFFSNIIGIIPGFHAPTASLNLTLSLAIIVFVYYHFEGIRAQGFVKYFAHFMGPIKLLAPL
;
A
#
# COMPACT_ATOMS: atom_id res chain seq x y z
N SER A 1 15.06 -23.49 -6.05
CA SER A 1 14.48 -23.25 -4.72
C SER A 1 13.28 -22.32 -4.87
N HIS A 2 12.11 -22.64 -4.30
CA HIS A 2 10.86 -21.86 -4.46
C HIS A 2 11.04 -20.35 -4.21
N THR A 3 11.93 -19.98 -3.29
CA THR A 3 12.33 -18.60 -2.97
C THR A 3 12.83 -17.82 -4.18
N PHE A 4 13.68 -18.41 -5.03
CA PHE A 4 14.20 -17.73 -6.24
C PHE A 4 13.08 -17.43 -7.24
N SER A 5 12.14 -18.37 -7.39
CA SER A 5 10.96 -18.17 -8.24
C SER A 5 10.14 -16.98 -7.75
N TYR A 6 9.82 -16.89 -6.45
CA TYR A 6 9.09 -15.75 -5.91
C TYR A 6 9.82 -14.41 -6.10
N PHE A 7 11.14 -14.37 -5.92
CA PHE A 7 11.95 -13.16 -6.16
C PHE A 7 11.92 -12.73 -7.63
N PHE A 8 11.98 -13.67 -8.56
CA PHE A 8 11.84 -13.39 -9.97
C PHE A 8 10.45 -12.82 -10.30
N HIS A 9 9.38 -13.45 -9.79
CA HIS A 9 8.00 -13.04 -10.05
C HIS A 9 7.68 -11.66 -9.45
N ILE A 10 8.17 -11.34 -8.24
CA ILE A 10 7.98 -9.99 -7.68
C ILE A 10 8.77 -8.94 -8.47
N GLY A 11 9.97 -9.26 -8.96
CA GLY A 11 10.73 -8.38 -9.84
C GLY A 11 9.98 -8.09 -11.13
N LEU A 12 9.38 -9.12 -11.74
CA LEU A 12 8.52 -8.99 -12.91
C LEU A 12 7.28 -8.14 -12.61
N VAL A 13 6.58 -8.39 -11.49
CA VAL A 13 5.42 -7.59 -11.06
C VAL A 13 5.80 -6.13 -10.86
N ALA A 14 6.92 -5.85 -10.18
CA ALA A 14 7.39 -4.50 -9.95
C ALA A 14 7.70 -3.78 -11.28
N LEU A 15 8.33 -4.48 -12.23
CA LEU A 15 8.58 -3.95 -13.57
C LEU A 15 7.26 -3.62 -14.30
N ILE A 16 6.29 -4.54 -14.28
CA ILE A 16 4.97 -4.32 -14.89
C ILE A 16 4.27 -3.13 -14.24
N ALA A 17 4.26 -3.05 -12.91
CA ALA A 17 3.66 -1.94 -12.17
C ALA A 17 4.27 -0.58 -12.55
N VAL A 18 5.61 -0.51 -12.66
CA VAL A 18 6.31 0.70 -13.10
C VAL A 18 5.94 1.05 -14.54
N ILE A 19 5.94 0.08 -15.46
CA ILE A 19 5.56 0.32 -16.86
C ILE A 19 4.13 0.84 -16.96
N VAL A 20 3.18 0.24 -16.25
CA VAL A 20 1.78 0.67 -16.24
C VAL A 20 1.65 2.09 -15.67
N ALA A 21 2.33 2.39 -14.57
CA ALA A 21 2.34 3.73 -13.99
C ALA A 21 2.96 4.77 -14.94
N MET A 22 4.06 4.42 -15.62
CA MET A 22 4.68 5.27 -16.64
C MET A 22 3.73 5.48 -17.83
N MET A 23 3.03 4.44 -18.31
CA MET A 23 2.05 4.57 -19.38
C MET A 23 0.88 5.48 -19.00
N ALA A 24 0.42 5.41 -17.75
CA ALA A 24 -0.64 6.28 -17.24
C ALA A 24 -0.19 7.76 -17.11
N THR A 25 1.11 8.02 -16.92
CA THR A 25 1.65 9.37 -16.64
C THR A 25 2.42 9.99 -17.81
N ARG A 26 2.74 9.23 -18.86
CA ARG A 26 3.62 9.68 -19.97
C ARG A 26 3.06 10.85 -20.77
N SER A 27 1.74 10.99 -20.87
CA SER A 27 1.09 12.03 -21.69
C SER A 27 -0.13 12.59 -20.97
N MET A 28 0.10 13.23 -19.80
CA MET A 28 -1.00 13.80 -19.02
C MET A 28 -1.69 14.94 -19.77
N GLN A 29 -3.00 14.80 -19.96
CA GLN A 29 -3.88 15.80 -20.54
C GLN A 29 -4.87 16.31 -19.49
N LEU A 30 -5.36 17.54 -19.64
CA LEU A 30 -6.38 18.11 -18.74
C LEU A 30 -7.69 17.32 -18.74
N VAL A 31 -8.06 16.75 -19.89
CA VAL A 31 -9.18 15.82 -20.01
C VAL A 31 -8.58 14.42 -20.16
N PRO A 32 -8.65 13.56 -19.13
CA PRO A 32 -7.95 12.28 -19.12
C PRO A 32 -8.52 11.34 -20.18
N ARG A 33 -7.63 10.60 -20.86
CA ARG A 33 -8.00 9.60 -21.88
C ARG A 33 -7.15 8.34 -21.73
N GLY A 34 -7.71 7.18 -22.11
CA GLY A 34 -7.01 5.90 -22.14
C GLY A 34 -6.44 5.50 -20.77
N MET A 35 -5.12 5.21 -20.72
CA MET A 35 -4.44 4.75 -19.50
C MET A 35 -4.40 5.79 -18.38
N GLN A 36 -4.40 7.08 -18.71
CA GLN A 36 -4.47 8.14 -17.71
C GLN A 36 -5.80 8.07 -16.93
N ASN A 37 -6.92 7.87 -17.63
CA ASN A 37 -8.24 7.76 -17.01
C ASN A 37 -8.32 6.58 -16.02
N LEU A 38 -7.74 5.43 -16.38
CA LEU A 38 -7.68 4.28 -15.48
C LEU A 38 -6.81 4.55 -14.25
N GLY A 39 -5.65 5.18 -14.44
CA GLY A 39 -4.74 5.55 -13.36
C GLY A 39 -5.36 6.57 -12.41
N GLU A 40 -6.03 7.59 -12.94
CA GLU A 40 -6.73 8.61 -12.15
C GLU A 40 -7.91 8.02 -11.39
N ALA A 41 -8.75 7.21 -12.03
CA ALA A 41 -9.86 6.54 -11.37
C ALA A 41 -9.39 5.64 -10.22
N PHE A 42 -8.28 4.91 -10.42
CA PHE A 42 -7.66 4.13 -9.35
C PHE A 42 -7.18 5.02 -8.19
N LEU A 43 -6.41 6.07 -8.48
CA LEU A 43 -5.90 6.97 -7.44
C LEU A 43 -7.01 7.71 -6.70
N GLU A 44 -8.07 8.13 -7.40
CA GLU A 44 -9.25 8.74 -6.80
C GLU A 44 -10.00 7.75 -5.91
N GLY A 45 -10.14 6.50 -6.33
CA GLY A 45 -10.71 5.44 -5.49
C GLY A 45 -9.91 5.23 -4.20
N VAL A 46 -8.58 5.14 -4.28
CA VAL A 46 -7.72 5.02 -3.08
C VAL A 46 -7.84 6.27 -2.21
N LEU A 47 -7.88 7.45 -2.82
CA LEU A 47 -8.02 8.70 -2.09
C LEU A 47 -9.38 8.79 -1.38
N SER A 48 -10.46 8.38 -2.02
CA SER A 48 -11.80 8.32 -1.42
C SER A 48 -11.81 7.41 -0.21
N MET A 49 -11.31 6.18 -0.34
CA MET A 49 -11.20 5.25 0.79
C MET A 49 -10.38 5.84 1.95
N GLY A 50 -9.28 6.53 1.63
CA GLY A 50 -8.46 7.22 2.63
C GLY A 50 -9.20 8.37 3.32
N ARG A 51 -9.99 9.16 2.60
CA ARG A 51 -10.82 10.24 3.16
C ARG A 51 -11.85 9.67 4.13
N ASP A 52 -12.56 8.63 3.71
CA ASP A 52 -13.63 8.01 4.50
C ASP A 52 -13.07 7.36 5.77
N THR A 53 -11.89 6.74 5.68
CA THR A 53 -11.25 6.06 6.81
C THR A 53 -10.60 7.05 7.79
N MET A 54 -9.94 8.10 7.30
CA MET A 54 -9.16 9.01 8.14
C MET A 54 -9.91 10.28 8.54
N GLY A 55 -11.04 10.58 7.90
CA GLY A 55 -11.77 11.85 8.08
C GLY A 55 -10.98 13.10 7.67
N SER A 56 -9.90 12.95 6.90
CA SER A 56 -8.99 14.05 6.56
C SER A 56 -8.45 13.94 5.14
N GLU A 57 -8.78 14.93 4.31
CA GLU A 57 -8.23 15.08 2.95
C GLU A 57 -6.70 15.10 2.96
N LYS A 58 -6.13 15.87 3.89
CA LYS A 58 -4.69 16.04 4.02
C LYS A 58 -4.03 14.73 4.45
N GLY A 59 -4.65 13.98 5.36
CA GLY A 59 -4.19 12.64 5.76
C GLY A 59 -4.23 11.67 4.59
N ALA A 60 -5.37 11.58 3.90
CA ALA A 60 -5.55 10.70 2.76
C ALA A 60 -4.51 10.97 1.65
N ARG A 61 -4.29 12.24 1.27
CA ARG A 61 -3.27 12.62 0.27
C ARG A 61 -1.85 12.31 0.71
N LYS A 62 -1.54 12.50 1.99
CA LYS A 62 -0.20 12.24 2.53
C LYS A 62 0.19 10.77 2.42
N TYR A 63 -0.76 9.86 2.67
CA TYR A 63 -0.52 8.42 2.67
C TYR A 63 -0.87 7.73 1.36
N LEU A 64 -1.50 8.47 0.43
CA LEU A 64 -1.86 8.00 -0.91
C LEU A 64 -0.71 7.26 -1.62
N PRO A 65 0.54 7.78 -1.68
CA PRO A 65 1.61 7.09 -2.41
C PRO A 65 1.92 5.71 -1.85
N LEU A 66 1.92 5.55 -0.52
CA LEU A 66 2.19 4.27 0.13
C LEU A 66 1.05 3.27 -0.16
N VAL A 67 -0.19 3.68 0.10
CA VAL A 67 -1.37 2.80 -0.05
C VAL A 67 -1.58 2.42 -1.52
N ALA A 68 -1.48 3.38 -2.44
CA ALA A 68 -1.62 3.12 -3.87
C ALA A 68 -0.53 2.19 -4.40
N THR A 69 0.72 2.38 -3.98
CA THR A 69 1.84 1.50 -4.40
C THR A 69 1.64 0.08 -3.89
N LEU A 70 1.31 -0.09 -2.61
CA LEU A 70 1.02 -1.40 -2.04
C LEU A 70 -0.16 -2.06 -2.77
N GLY A 71 -1.23 -1.32 -3.02
CA GLY A 71 -2.39 -1.80 -3.77
C GLY A 71 -2.03 -2.30 -5.17
N ILE A 72 -1.24 -1.53 -5.93
CA ILE A 72 -0.77 -1.91 -7.27
C ILE A 72 0.08 -3.18 -7.23
N ILE A 73 1.05 -3.26 -6.29
CA ILE A 73 1.93 -4.42 -6.16
C ILE A 73 1.13 -5.68 -5.81
N VAL A 74 0.22 -5.58 -4.83
CA VAL A 74 -0.63 -6.72 -4.42
C VAL A 74 -1.56 -7.13 -5.55
N PHE A 75 -2.17 -6.18 -6.26
CA PHE A 75 -3.05 -6.44 -7.39
C PHE A 75 -2.35 -7.23 -8.49
N PHE A 76 -1.22 -6.73 -9.01
CA PHE A 76 -0.49 -7.42 -10.07
C PHE A 76 0.12 -8.75 -9.61
N SER A 77 0.52 -8.85 -8.34
CA SER A 77 0.98 -10.12 -7.76
C SER A 77 -0.11 -11.18 -7.78
N ASN A 78 -1.34 -10.82 -7.47
CA ASN A 78 -2.47 -11.74 -7.50
C ASN A 78 -2.87 -12.09 -8.93
N ILE A 79 -2.87 -11.13 -9.85
CA ILE A 79 -3.18 -11.35 -11.27
C ILE A 79 -2.20 -12.32 -11.93
N ILE A 80 -0.89 -12.16 -11.69
CA ILE A 80 0.13 -13.07 -12.24
C ILE A 80 -0.09 -14.51 -11.75
N GLY A 81 -0.58 -14.71 -10.53
CA GLY A 81 -0.88 -16.03 -9.99
C GLY A 81 -1.99 -16.81 -10.71
N ILE A 82 -2.81 -16.12 -11.53
CA ILE A 82 -3.86 -16.76 -12.32
C ILE A 82 -3.27 -17.42 -13.58
N ILE A 83 -2.10 -16.95 -14.05
CA ILE A 83 -1.48 -17.44 -15.27
C ILE A 83 -0.84 -18.81 -15.00
N PRO A 84 -1.22 -19.87 -15.74
CA PRO A 84 -0.62 -21.19 -15.58
C PRO A 84 0.91 -21.13 -15.74
N GLY A 85 1.64 -21.72 -14.78
CA GLY A 85 3.11 -21.71 -14.75
C GLY A 85 3.73 -20.55 -13.97
N PHE A 86 2.94 -19.57 -13.53
CA PHE A 86 3.40 -18.49 -12.65
C PHE A 86 2.95 -18.72 -11.20
N HIS A 87 3.74 -18.22 -10.25
CA HIS A 87 3.36 -18.18 -8.84
C HIS A 87 3.07 -16.75 -8.40
N ALA A 88 1.94 -16.55 -7.71
CA ALA A 88 1.62 -15.27 -7.07
C ALA A 88 2.71 -14.92 -6.05
N PRO A 89 3.40 -13.77 -6.18
CA PRO A 89 4.36 -13.33 -5.16
C PRO A 89 3.75 -13.22 -3.75
N THR A 90 2.46 -12.90 -3.66
CA THR A 90 1.68 -12.80 -2.42
C THR A 90 1.49 -14.14 -1.69
N ALA A 91 1.70 -15.27 -2.37
CA ALA A 91 1.74 -16.58 -1.72
C ALA A 91 3.03 -16.81 -0.91
N SER A 92 4.06 -15.98 -1.10
CA SER A 92 5.29 -16.03 -0.32
C SER A 92 5.14 -15.28 0.99
N LEU A 93 5.36 -15.98 2.11
CA LEU A 93 5.37 -15.37 3.43
C LEU A 93 6.39 -14.23 3.53
N ASN A 94 7.54 -14.35 2.86
CA ASN A 94 8.57 -13.31 2.87
C ASN A 94 8.05 -11.98 2.31
N LEU A 95 7.28 -12.01 1.22
CA LEU A 95 6.73 -10.79 0.64
C LEU A 95 5.67 -10.19 1.56
N THR A 96 4.69 -10.99 1.96
CA THR A 96 3.59 -10.53 2.82
C THR A 96 4.10 -9.97 4.14
N LEU A 97 5.09 -10.64 4.76
CA LEU A 97 5.74 -10.16 5.98
C LEU A 97 6.51 -8.86 5.75
N SER A 98 7.24 -8.72 4.63
CA SER A 98 7.96 -7.49 4.31
C SER A 98 7.02 -6.30 4.17
N LEU A 99 5.92 -6.46 3.43
CA LEU A 99 4.91 -5.41 3.27
C LEU A 99 4.24 -5.06 4.60
N ALA A 100 3.91 -6.07 5.42
CA ALA A 100 3.34 -5.87 6.74
C ALA A 100 4.28 -5.09 7.66
N ILE A 101 5.58 -5.44 7.70
CA ILE A 101 6.57 -4.75 8.51
C ILE A 101 6.71 -3.29 8.07
N ILE A 102 6.74 -3.00 6.76
CA ILE A 102 6.82 -1.63 6.24
C ILE A 102 5.65 -0.79 6.75
N VAL A 103 4.42 -1.30 6.59
CA VAL A 103 3.20 -0.60 7.03
C VAL A 103 3.18 -0.45 8.55
N PHE A 104 3.53 -1.51 9.28
CA PHE A 104 3.55 -1.52 10.73
C PHE A 104 4.52 -0.47 11.28
N VAL A 105 5.77 -0.46 10.81
CA VAL A 105 6.79 0.50 11.24
C VAL A 105 6.38 1.91 10.86
N TYR A 106 5.87 2.12 9.65
CA TYR A 106 5.43 3.44 9.20
C TYR A 106 4.26 3.98 10.03
N TYR A 107 3.29 3.13 10.37
CA TYR A 107 2.17 3.50 11.22
C TYR A 107 2.63 3.95 12.63
N HIS A 108 3.49 3.16 13.28
CA HIS A 108 4.01 3.50 14.60
C HIS A 108 4.87 4.76 14.56
N PHE A 109 5.70 4.92 13.53
CA PHE A 109 6.50 6.12 13.32
C PHE A 109 5.62 7.37 13.21
N GLU A 110 4.55 7.32 12.40
CA GLU A 110 3.61 8.43 12.25
C GLU A 110 2.83 8.70 13.54
N GLY A 111 2.42 7.66 14.27
CA GLY A 111 1.75 7.80 15.56
C GLY A 111 2.61 8.51 16.60
N ILE A 112 3.86 8.08 16.75
CA ILE A 112 4.85 8.70 17.66
C ILE A 112 5.14 10.14 17.22
N ARG A 113 5.29 10.40 15.92
CA ARG A 113 5.57 11.76 15.42
C ARG A 113 4.39 12.71 15.61
N ALA A 114 3.15 12.25 15.45
CA ALA A 114 1.96 13.09 15.54
C ALA A 114 1.53 13.36 16.99
N GLN A 115 1.72 12.39 17.90
CA GLN A 115 1.21 12.47 19.28
C GLN A 115 2.32 12.69 20.33
N GLY A 116 3.58 12.38 20.00
CA GLY A 116 4.70 12.33 20.93
C GLY A 116 4.84 10.95 21.59
N PHE A 117 6.07 10.53 21.86
CA PHE A 117 6.39 9.18 22.35
C PHE A 117 5.58 8.77 23.59
N VAL A 118 5.58 9.61 24.63
CA VAL A 118 4.89 9.31 25.90
C VAL A 118 3.38 9.26 25.70
N LYS A 119 2.79 10.21 24.97
CA LYS A 119 1.34 10.29 24.76
C LYS A 119 0.82 9.16 23.86
N TYR A 120 1.61 8.76 22.88
CA TYR A 120 1.30 7.64 21.99
C TYR A 120 1.18 6.34 22.79
N PHE A 121 2.19 6.01 23.61
CA PHE A 121 2.14 4.80 24.43
C PHE A 121 1.11 4.88 25.56
N ALA A 122 0.87 6.06 26.12
CA ALA A 122 -0.20 6.27 27.10
C ALA A 122 -1.59 5.98 26.52
N HIS A 123 -1.79 6.10 25.20
CA HIS A 123 -3.07 5.76 24.56
C HIS A 123 -3.39 4.26 24.65
N PHE A 124 -2.38 3.39 24.62
CA PHE A 124 -2.56 1.93 24.79
C PHE A 124 -2.93 1.53 26.22
N MET A 125 -2.76 2.43 27.20
CA MET A 125 -3.11 2.15 28.59
C MET A 125 -4.60 2.41 28.90
N GLY A 126 -5.36 2.98 27.96
CA GLY A 126 -6.79 3.24 28.09
C GLY A 126 -7.18 4.22 29.22
N PRO A 127 -8.46 4.62 29.29
CA PRO A 127 -8.96 5.50 30.36
C PRO A 127 -9.04 4.80 31.72
N ILE A 128 -9.17 3.46 31.75
CA ILE A 128 -9.27 2.65 32.97
C ILE A 128 -7.94 1.92 33.16
N LYS A 129 -7.11 2.42 34.09
CA LYS A 129 -5.79 1.84 34.41
C LYS A 129 -5.83 0.36 34.83
N LEU A 130 -6.99 -0.13 35.29
CA LEU A 130 -7.20 -1.53 35.68
C LEU A 130 -7.26 -2.50 34.47
N LEU A 131 -7.58 -1.99 33.28
CA LEU A 131 -7.62 -2.75 32.02
C LEU A 131 -6.39 -2.46 31.15
N ALA A 132 -5.34 -1.86 31.71
CA ALA A 132 -4.12 -1.61 30.99
C ALA A 132 -3.25 -2.88 30.92
N PRO A 133 -2.66 -3.23 29.76
CA PRO A 133 -3.01 -2.86 28.38
C PRO A 133 -3.93 -3.91 27.72
N LEU A 134 -4.92 -3.47 26.93
CA LEU A 134 -5.68 -4.29 25.99
C LEU A 134 -5.10 -4.18 24.57
#